data_AF-A0A800FIP8-F1
#
_entry.id   AF-A0A800FIP8-F1
#
_cell.length_a   1.000
_cell.length_b   1.000
_cell.length_c   1.000
_cell.angle_alpha   90.00
_cell.angle_beta   90.00
_cell.angle_gamma   90.00
#
_symmetry.space_group_name_H-M   'P 1'
#
loop_
_entity.id
_entity.type
_entity.pdbx_description
1 polymer ?
#
loop_
_entity_poly.entity_id
_entity_poly.type
_entity_poly.pdbx_seq_one_letter_code
_entity_poly.pdbx_strand_id
1 'polypeptide(L)'
;MTFENSRSCAKTMDQDDPLGSYRDKFHYPKNDNKEKVIYFSGNSLGIQPKSVRKYVEKELNVWEREGLLGQHSRWENFHERLIENTARLVGAQPSEVVVMNALTVNIHLLLVSFYQPNETRKKIIIEQGTFPSDQYAIKSQIKFHGFDPQDTLIELSPRKGEDTLRTKDILAAVRDINEELATVILGGVNYYTGQAFDMQSITKAGHKAGAFVGFDLAHGAGNLEMNLHDWNVDFAAWCSYKYLCAGPGSPAGIFIHKIHHHWTGPRLTGWWGHNKNTRFKMGPDFDPIQTAEGWQISNAPVMGMAPLLAAMEIFDEVG
;
A
#
# COMPACT_ATOMS: atom_id res chain seq x y z
N MET A 1 -27.93 2.09 -18.02
CA MET A 1 -27.29 1.72 -19.30
C MET A 1 -27.61 0.25 -19.53
N THR A 2 -28.16 -0.11 -20.70
CA THR A 2 -28.46 -1.52 -21.02
C THR A 2 -27.27 -2.08 -21.78
N PHE A 3 -26.60 -3.10 -21.24
CA PHE A 3 -25.46 -3.73 -21.91
C PHE A 3 -25.94 -4.85 -22.82
N GLU A 4 -25.65 -4.75 -24.11
CA GLU A 4 -25.91 -5.82 -25.08
C GLU A 4 -24.63 -6.65 -25.27
N ASN A 5 -24.78 -7.99 -25.28
CA ASN A 5 -23.67 -8.89 -25.60
C ASN A 5 -23.39 -8.90 -27.11
N SER A 6 -22.91 -7.78 -27.64
CA SER A 6 -22.64 -7.57 -29.06
C SER A 6 -21.34 -6.81 -29.28
N ARG A 7 -20.66 -7.10 -30.40
CA ARG A 7 -19.42 -6.41 -30.79
C ARG A 7 -19.65 -4.91 -31.05
N SER A 8 -20.83 -4.55 -31.54
CA SER A 8 -21.21 -3.14 -31.74
C SER A 8 -21.29 -2.40 -30.42
N CYS A 9 -21.91 -2.99 -29.39
CA CYS A 9 -21.97 -2.39 -28.06
C CYS A 9 -20.57 -2.09 -27.51
N ALA A 10 -19.64 -3.06 -27.57
CA ALA A 10 -18.25 -2.85 -27.12
C ALA A 10 -17.53 -1.73 -27.90
N LYS A 11 -17.71 -1.65 -29.23
CA LYS A 11 -17.12 -0.58 -30.03
C LYS A 11 -17.67 0.80 -29.70
N THR A 12 -18.97 0.92 -29.42
CA THR A 12 -19.57 2.18 -28.99
C THR A 12 -19.00 2.60 -27.64
N MET A 13 -18.87 1.66 -26.70
CA MET A 13 -18.24 1.94 -25.40
C MET A 13 -16.78 2.40 -25.54
N ASP A 14 -15.98 1.79 -26.42
CA ASP A 14 -14.60 2.23 -26.71
C ASP A 14 -14.56 3.63 -27.36
N GLN A 15 -15.57 3.99 -28.18
CA GLN A 15 -15.66 5.29 -28.84
C GLN A 15 -16.03 6.42 -27.88
N ASP A 16 -16.88 6.09 -26.90
CA ASP A 16 -17.39 7.04 -25.91
C ASP A 16 -16.51 7.12 -24.65
N ASP A 17 -15.45 6.30 -24.55
CA ASP A 17 -14.51 6.27 -23.42
C ASP A 17 -13.64 7.54 -23.40
N PRO A 18 -13.83 8.47 -22.43
CA PRO A 18 -13.01 9.67 -22.33
C PRO A 18 -11.54 9.36 -22.02
N LEU A 19 -11.23 8.17 -21.52
CA LEU A 19 -9.89 7.72 -21.18
C LEU A 19 -9.22 6.89 -22.30
N GLY A 20 -9.90 6.66 -23.43
CA GLY A 20 -9.41 5.73 -24.46
C GLY A 20 -8.02 6.07 -25.02
N SER A 21 -7.67 7.36 -25.04
CA SER A 21 -6.35 7.84 -25.49
C SER A 21 -5.19 7.47 -24.55
N TYR A 22 -5.46 7.23 -23.25
CA TYR A 22 -4.43 6.85 -22.29
C TYR A 22 -3.81 5.49 -22.59
N ARG A 23 -4.54 4.63 -23.29
CA ARG A 23 -4.01 3.37 -23.82
C ARG A 23 -2.71 3.57 -24.61
N ASP A 24 -2.58 4.67 -25.34
CA ASP A 24 -1.39 4.97 -26.13
C ASP A 24 -0.17 5.37 -25.29
N LYS A 25 -0.33 5.61 -23.98
CA LYS A 25 0.78 5.88 -23.06
C LYS A 25 1.50 4.62 -22.57
N PHE A 26 1.01 3.42 -22.90
CA PHE A 26 1.51 2.15 -22.37
C PHE A 26 2.13 1.22 -23.44
N HIS A 27 3.07 0.37 -23.02
CA HIS A 27 3.67 -0.67 -23.85
C HIS A 27 2.87 -1.99 -23.77
N TYR A 28 2.02 -2.28 -24.74
CA TYR A 28 1.29 -3.55 -24.77
C TYR A 28 2.15 -4.72 -25.28
N PRO A 29 2.14 -5.87 -24.59
CA PRO A 29 2.85 -7.05 -25.05
C PRO A 29 2.26 -7.59 -26.35
N LYS A 30 3.11 -8.28 -27.12
CA LYS A 30 2.74 -8.97 -28.34
C LYS A 30 3.04 -10.46 -28.20
N ASN A 31 2.23 -11.30 -28.85
CA ASN A 31 2.51 -12.73 -28.95
C ASN A 31 3.65 -13.00 -29.96
N ASP A 32 4.02 -14.27 -30.14
CA ASP A 32 5.08 -14.68 -31.07
C ASP A 32 4.82 -14.25 -32.52
N ASN A 33 3.55 -14.10 -32.89
CA ASN A 33 3.10 -13.62 -34.20
C ASN A 33 3.09 -12.09 -34.32
N LYS A 34 3.60 -11.36 -33.32
CA LYS A 34 3.61 -9.89 -33.22
C LYS A 34 2.22 -9.24 -33.14
N GLU A 35 1.21 -9.98 -32.72
CA GLU A 35 -0.15 -9.50 -32.52
C GLU A 35 -0.34 -8.97 -31.09
N LYS A 36 -1.21 -7.96 -30.90
CA LYS A 36 -1.49 -7.39 -29.58
C LYS A 36 -2.17 -8.44 -28.70
N VAL A 37 -1.67 -8.63 -27.47
CA VAL A 37 -2.28 -9.52 -26.48
C VAL A 37 -3.36 -8.79 -25.69
N ILE A 38 -4.44 -9.50 -25.33
CA ILE A 38 -5.43 -9.04 -24.34
C ILE A 38 -4.82 -9.25 -22.96
N TYR A 39 -4.40 -8.17 -22.32
CA TYR A 39 -3.67 -8.21 -21.05
C TYR A 39 -4.61 -8.00 -19.86
N PHE A 40 -5.17 -9.08 -19.33
CA PHE A 40 -6.00 -9.08 -18.11
C PHE A 40 -5.22 -9.53 -16.87
N SER A 41 -4.00 -9.02 -16.72
CA SER A 41 -3.11 -9.32 -15.58
C SER A 41 -2.47 -8.09 -14.96
N GLY A 42 -3.02 -6.89 -15.23
CA GLY A 42 -2.57 -5.62 -14.65
C GLY A 42 -2.69 -5.55 -13.13
N ASN A 43 -3.59 -6.35 -12.56
CA ASN A 43 -3.75 -6.55 -11.12
C ASN A 43 -2.57 -7.30 -10.47
N SER A 44 -1.71 -7.96 -11.26
CA SER A 44 -0.52 -8.68 -10.78
C SER A 44 0.76 -7.95 -11.17
N LEU A 45 0.86 -7.52 -12.43
CA LEU A 45 1.93 -6.66 -12.93
C LEU A 45 1.34 -5.62 -13.88
N GLY A 46 1.41 -4.35 -13.51
CA GLY A 46 0.95 -3.26 -14.35
C GLY A 46 1.78 -3.12 -15.63
N ILE A 47 1.12 -2.70 -16.70
CA ILE A 47 1.80 -2.49 -17.99
C ILE A 47 2.74 -1.28 -17.86
N GLN A 48 3.94 -1.39 -18.44
CA GLN A 48 4.93 -0.32 -18.40
C GLN A 48 4.46 0.96 -19.13
N PRO A 49 4.41 2.13 -18.45
CA PRO A 49 4.27 3.42 -19.12
C PRO A 49 5.47 3.71 -20.02
N LYS A 50 5.22 4.25 -21.22
CA LYS A 50 6.27 4.65 -22.18
C LYS A 50 7.21 5.72 -21.61
N SER A 51 6.73 6.53 -20.67
CA SER A 51 7.50 7.58 -19.97
C SER A 51 8.58 7.03 -19.03
N VAL A 52 8.47 5.78 -18.56
CA VAL A 52 9.41 5.19 -17.57
C VAL A 52 10.86 5.30 -18.01
N ARG A 53 11.17 5.03 -19.29
CA ARG A 53 12.55 5.07 -19.79
C ARG A 53 13.21 6.43 -19.55
N LYS A 54 12.51 7.51 -19.89
CA LYS A 54 12.99 8.90 -19.70
C LYS A 54 13.30 9.18 -18.22
N TYR A 55 12.46 8.69 -17.33
CA TYR A 55 12.61 8.88 -15.88
C TYR A 55 13.85 8.16 -15.33
N VAL A 56 14.07 6.91 -15.73
CA VAL A 56 15.23 6.13 -15.30
C VAL A 56 16.53 6.68 -15.91
N GLU A 57 16.54 7.00 -17.21
CA GLU A 57 17.70 7.58 -17.89
C GLU A 57 18.12 8.91 -17.25
N LYS A 58 17.16 9.72 -16.78
CA LYS A 58 17.47 10.97 -16.06
C LYS A 58 18.30 10.71 -14.81
N GLU A 59 17.94 9.71 -14.00
CA GLU A 59 18.69 9.41 -12.77
C GLU A 59 20.06 8.80 -13.06
N LEU A 60 20.16 7.97 -14.11
CA LEU A 60 21.45 7.45 -14.59
C LEU A 60 22.39 8.58 -15.03
N ASN A 61 21.88 9.55 -15.80
CA ASN A 61 22.67 10.69 -16.28
C ASN A 61 23.12 11.62 -15.14
N VAL A 62 22.29 11.81 -14.11
CA VAL A 62 22.70 12.58 -12.92
C VAL A 62 23.80 11.83 -12.16
N TRP A 63 23.65 10.52 -12.00
CA TRP A 63 24.67 9.72 -11.33
C TRP A 63 26.01 9.75 -12.07
N GLU A 64 25.99 9.58 -13.39
CA GLU A 64 27.19 9.67 -14.25
C GLU A 64 27.91 11.02 -14.11
N ARG A 65 27.16 12.12 -14.06
CA ARG A 65 27.73 13.47 -14.10
C ARG A 65 28.10 14.05 -12.73
N GLU A 66 27.31 13.77 -11.69
CA GLU A 66 27.41 14.45 -10.40
C GLU A 66 27.92 13.52 -9.27
N GLY A 67 27.86 12.20 -9.44
CA GLY A 67 28.27 11.26 -8.40
C GLY A 67 27.59 11.55 -7.06
N LEU A 68 28.38 11.70 -5.99
CA LEU A 68 27.88 12.05 -4.65
C LEU A 68 27.15 13.40 -4.62
N LEU A 69 27.52 14.38 -5.46
CA LEU A 69 26.85 15.69 -5.45
C LEU A 69 25.37 15.58 -5.84
N GLY A 70 25.01 14.57 -6.63
CA GLY A 70 23.62 14.21 -6.94
C GLY A 70 22.79 13.85 -5.70
N GLN A 71 23.42 13.35 -4.63
CA GLN A 71 22.76 13.08 -3.37
C GLN A 71 22.12 14.36 -2.81
N HIS A 72 22.93 15.40 -2.65
CA HIS A 72 22.53 16.66 -2.04
C HIS A 72 21.66 17.51 -2.97
N SER A 73 21.94 17.48 -4.28
CA SER A 73 21.21 18.30 -5.26
C SER A 73 19.84 17.72 -5.64
N ARG A 74 19.66 16.39 -5.48
CA ARG A 74 18.54 15.68 -6.11
C ARG A 74 17.91 14.57 -5.27
N TRP A 75 18.71 13.72 -4.62
CA TRP A 75 18.19 12.45 -4.09
C TRP A 75 17.74 12.47 -2.63
N GLU A 76 18.21 13.43 -1.82
CA GLU A 76 17.80 13.58 -0.42
C GLU A 76 16.28 13.65 -0.21
N ASN A 77 15.60 14.39 -1.09
CA ASN A 77 14.16 14.59 -1.01
C ASN A 77 13.42 13.83 -2.13
N PHE A 78 14.02 12.77 -2.68
CA PHE A 78 13.45 12.09 -3.85
C PHE A 78 12.08 11.48 -3.57
N HIS A 79 11.91 10.86 -2.39
CA HIS A 79 10.65 10.24 -1.97
C HIS A 79 9.54 11.28 -1.78
N GLU A 80 9.88 12.53 -1.46
CA GLU A 80 8.89 13.61 -1.26
C GLU A 80 8.10 13.92 -2.54
N ARG A 81 8.71 13.67 -3.70
CA ARG A 81 8.06 13.84 -5.01
C ARG A 81 6.88 12.88 -5.24
N LEU A 82 6.73 11.87 -4.38
CA LEU A 82 5.64 10.90 -4.42
C LEU A 82 4.59 11.14 -3.34
N ILE A 83 4.77 12.13 -2.46
CA ILE A 83 3.85 12.35 -1.35
C ILE A 83 2.47 12.74 -1.85
N GLU A 84 2.36 13.82 -2.63
CA GLU A 84 1.06 14.39 -3.03
C GLU A 84 0.21 13.42 -3.87
N ASN A 85 0.82 12.74 -4.85
CA ASN A 85 0.10 11.79 -5.70
C ASN A 85 -0.33 10.54 -4.92
N THR A 86 0.56 9.95 -4.11
CA THR A 86 0.18 8.77 -3.34
C THR A 86 -0.77 9.08 -2.18
N ALA A 87 -0.73 10.28 -1.61
CA ALA A 87 -1.72 10.73 -0.63
C ALA A 87 -3.12 10.80 -1.25
N ARG A 88 -3.25 11.43 -2.42
CA ARG A 88 -4.53 11.50 -3.15
C ARG A 88 -5.06 10.12 -3.53
N LEU A 89 -4.20 9.22 -4.02
CA LEU A 89 -4.59 7.86 -4.42
C LEU A 89 -5.29 7.06 -3.32
N VAL A 90 -4.96 7.31 -2.06
CA VAL A 90 -5.53 6.59 -0.92
C VAL A 90 -6.45 7.47 -0.07
N GLY A 91 -6.72 8.72 -0.50
CA GLY A 91 -7.49 9.69 0.26
C GLY A 91 -6.89 9.95 1.65
N ALA A 92 -5.59 10.21 1.68
CA ALA A 92 -4.81 10.59 2.85
C ALA A 92 -4.36 12.04 2.77
N GLN A 93 -3.88 12.60 3.89
CA GLN A 93 -3.12 13.84 3.89
C GLN A 93 -1.66 13.58 3.48
N PRO A 94 -0.97 14.55 2.86
CA PRO A 94 0.45 14.44 2.49
C PRO A 94 1.35 13.94 3.63
N SER A 95 1.10 14.38 4.85
CA SER A 95 1.90 14.00 6.03
C SER A 95 1.71 12.55 6.48
N GLU A 96 0.69 11.86 5.97
CA GLU A 96 0.30 10.51 6.41
C GLU A 96 0.84 9.41 5.50
N VAL A 97 1.54 9.74 4.41
CA VAL A 97 2.06 8.75 3.46
C VAL A 97 3.55 8.87 3.21
N VAL A 98 4.18 7.75 2.88
CA VAL A 98 5.53 7.74 2.33
C VAL A 98 5.78 6.47 1.51
N VAL A 99 6.51 6.60 0.40
CA VAL A 99 6.99 5.46 -0.39
C VAL A 99 8.32 4.97 0.18
N MET A 100 8.40 3.69 0.54
CA MET A 100 9.57 3.04 1.15
C MET A 100 9.52 1.51 1.00
N ASN A 101 10.70 0.88 0.99
CA ASN A 101 10.91 -0.58 1.01
C ASN A 101 9.99 -1.37 0.04
N ALA A 102 9.64 -2.60 0.41
CA ALA A 102 8.68 -3.46 -0.29
C ALA A 102 7.45 -3.72 0.59
N LEU A 103 6.34 -4.20 0.01
CA LEU A 103 5.04 -4.32 0.68
C LEU A 103 5.12 -5.10 2.00
N THR A 104 5.55 -6.35 1.95
CA THR A 104 5.60 -7.20 3.16
C THR A 104 6.59 -6.66 4.19
N VAL A 105 7.69 -6.04 3.74
CA VAL A 105 8.63 -5.36 4.65
C VAL A 105 7.91 -4.26 5.41
N ASN A 106 7.13 -3.43 4.71
CA ASN A 106 6.35 -2.38 5.34
C ASN A 106 5.27 -2.92 6.27
N ILE A 107 4.58 -4.01 5.91
CA ILE A 107 3.63 -4.68 6.82
C ILE A 107 4.32 -5.11 8.11
N HIS A 108 5.53 -5.68 8.03
CA HIS A 108 6.31 -6.00 9.23
C HIS A 108 6.59 -4.75 10.08
N LEU A 109 7.06 -3.67 9.47
CA LEU A 109 7.38 -2.42 10.19
C LEU A 109 6.15 -1.79 10.84
N LEU A 110 5.01 -1.83 10.15
CA LEU A 110 3.74 -1.34 10.67
C LEU A 110 3.25 -2.22 11.83
N LEU A 111 3.35 -3.54 11.72
CA LEU A 111 2.95 -4.45 12.80
C LEU A 111 3.84 -4.32 14.05
N VAL A 112 5.12 -3.93 13.93
CA VAL A 112 5.94 -3.58 15.12
C VAL A 112 5.31 -2.44 15.91
N SER A 113 4.67 -1.48 15.23
CA SER A 113 4.00 -0.36 15.89
C SER A 113 2.56 -0.70 16.29
N PHE A 114 1.77 -1.29 15.40
CA PHE A 114 0.32 -1.40 15.54
C PHE A 114 -0.18 -2.78 15.99
N TYR A 115 0.70 -3.77 16.15
CA TYR A 115 0.42 -4.99 16.90
C TYR A 115 1.22 -4.95 18.21
N GLN A 116 0.58 -4.42 19.26
CA GLN A 116 1.15 -4.34 20.61
C GLN A 116 0.42 -5.28 21.56
N PRO A 117 0.63 -6.59 21.41
CA PRO A 117 -0.08 -7.55 22.23
C PRO A 117 0.36 -7.48 23.70
N ASN A 118 -0.57 -7.79 24.59
CA ASN A 118 -0.31 -8.06 26.01
C ASN A 118 -1.07 -9.32 26.46
N GLU A 119 -1.05 -9.63 27.75
CA GLU A 119 -1.67 -10.87 28.27
C GLU A 119 -3.16 -10.99 27.94
N THR A 120 -3.89 -9.86 27.93
CA THR A 120 -5.33 -9.81 27.67
C THR A 120 -5.64 -9.53 26.21
N ARG A 121 -4.96 -8.56 25.59
CA ARG A 121 -5.22 -8.07 24.23
C ARG A 121 -4.12 -8.55 23.29
N LYS A 122 -4.34 -9.65 22.58
CA LYS A 122 -3.34 -10.30 21.71
C LYS A 122 -3.88 -10.88 20.42
N LYS A 123 -5.20 -10.92 20.24
CA LYS A 123 -5.79 -11.52 19.03
C LYS A 123 -5.62 -10.59 17.84
N ILE A 124 -5.40 -11.17 16.67
CA ILE A 124 -5.34 -10.47 15.39
C ILE A 124 -6.30 -11.10 14.40
N ILE A 125 -7.11 -10.28 13.72
CA ILE A 125 -8.08 -10.74 12.72
C ILE A 125 -7.51 -10.57 11.31
N ILE A 126 -7.67 -11.62 10.49
CA ILE A 126 -7.41 -11.64 9.05
C ILE A 126 -8.56 -12.32 8.29
N GLU A 127 -8.66 -12.18 6.97
CA GLU A 127 -9.56 -13.01 6.16
C GLU A 127 -8.95 -14.39 5.86
N GLN A 128 -9.78 -15.43 5.80
CA GLN A 128 -9.34 -16.73 5.29
C GLN A 128 -8.95 -16.57 3.81
N GLY A 129 -7.79 -17.13 3.44
CA GLY A 129 -7.25 -16.93 2.11
C GLY A 129 -6.66 -15.53 1.90
N THR A 130 -6.29 -14.84 3.00
CA THR A 130 -5.34 -13.72 2.96
C THR A 130 -4.10 -14.11 2.14
N PHE A 131 -3.49 -13.16 1.43
CA PHE A 131 -2.33 -13.43 0.60
C PHE A 131 -1.20 -14.11 1.42
N PRO A 132 -0.51 -15.14 0.89
CA PRO A 132 0.41 -15.94 1.69
C PRO A 132 1.49 -15.13 2.41
N SER A 133 2.02 -14.07 1.78
CA SER A 133 3.06 -13.26 2.38
C SER A 133 2.61 -12.53 3.65
N ASP A 134 1.38 -12.02 3.65
CA ASP A 134 0.76 -11.34 4.77
C ASP A 134 0.50 -12.33 5.90
N GLN A 135 -0.01 -13.51 5.57
CA GLN A 135 -0.21 -14.58 6.56
C GLN A 135 1.12 -15.00 7.21
N TYR A 136 2.22 -15.08 6.45
CA TYR A 136 3.55 -15.34 7.00
C TYR A 136 4.06 -14.19 7.85
N ALA A 137 3.87 -12.95 7.42
CA ALA A 137 4.27 -11.77 8.19
C ALA A 137 3.55 -11.71 9.54
N ILE A 138 2.25 -11.93 9.55
CA ILE A 138 1.43 -11.91 10.76
C ILE A 138 1.79 -13.06 11.69
N LYS A 139 1.89 -14.30 11.18
CA LYS A 139 2.29 -15.47 11.99
C LYS A 139 3.68 -15.31 12.60
N SER A 140 4.62 -14.68 11.88
CA SER A 140 5.96 -14.42 12.40
C SER A 140 6.00 -13.25 13.39
N GLN A 141 5.16 -12.21 13.21
CA GLN A 141 4.99 -11.14 14.21
C GLN A 141 4.40 -11.67 15.52
N ILE A 142 3.35 -12.49 15.45
CA ILE A 142 2.78 -13.17 16.63
C ILE A 142 3.88 -13.91 17.42
N LYS A 143 4.70 -14.72 16.72
CA LYS A 143 5.81 -15.46 17.32
C LYS A 143 6.91 -14.54 17.85
N PHE A 144 7.23 -13.46 17.14
CA PHE A 144 8.21 -12.46 17.56
C PHE A 144 7.81 -11.82 18.89
N HIS A 145 6.51 -11.62 19.12
CA HIS A 145 5.96 -11.16 20.39
C HIS A 145 5.73 -12.27 21.44
N GLY A 146 6.17 -13.51 21.19
CA GLY A 146 6.14 -14.61 22.16
C GLY A 146 4.81 -15.35 22.28
N PHE A 147 3.90 -15.20 21.33
CA PHE A 147 2.60 -15.88 21.34
C PHE A 147 2.53 -17.02 20.30
N ASP A 148 1.57 -17.93 20.48
CA ASP A 148 1.25 -18.98 19.51
C ASP A 148 0.19 -18.48 18.51
N PRO A 149 0.46 -18.53 17.18
CA PRO A 149 -0.55 -18.23 16.17
C PRO A 149 -1.83 -19.05 16.27
N GLN A 150 -1.81 -20.27 16.83
CA GLN A 150 -3.02 -21.08 16.97
C GLN A 150 -4.05 -20.44 17.92
N ASP A 151 -3.58 -19.71 18.93
CA ASP A 151 -4.45 -19.10 19.96
C ASP A 151 -4.79 -17.63 19.67
N THR A 152 -3.98 -16.99 18.82
CA THR A 152 -4.02 -15.53 18.63
C THR A 152 -4.51 -15.11 17.25
N LEU A 153 -4.29 -15.92 16.22
CA LEU A 153 -4.74 -15.60 14.87
C LEU A 153 -6.20 -16.03 14.69
N ILE A 154 -7.05 -15.06 14.36
CA ILE A 154 -8.44 -15.29 14.02
C ILE A 154 -8.60 -15.15 12.50
N GLU A 155 -8.75 -16.28 11.82
CA GLU A 155 -9.00 -16.32 10.37
C GLU A 155 -10.51 -16.35 10.11
N LEU A 156 -11.05 -15.31 9.48
CA LEU A 156 -12.48 -15.21 9.16
C LEU A 156 -12.81 -16.02 7.90
N SER A 157 -13.64 -17.06 8.02
CA SER A 157 -14.09 -17.87 6.89
C SER A 157 -15.47 -17.42 6.36
N PRO A 158 -15.70 -17.50 5.04
CA PRO A 158 -17.03 -17.41 4.47
C PRO A 158 -17.99 -18.44 5.08
N ARG A 159 -19.29 -18.14 5.02
CA ARG A 159 -20.32 -19.11 5.39
C ARG A 159 -20.30 -20.29 4.42
N LYS A 160 -20.78 -21.45 4.86
CA LYS A 160 -20.89 -22.64 4.00
C LYS A 160 -21.68 -22.31 2.72
N GLY A 161 -21.05 -22.52 1.56
CA GLY A 161 -21.63 -22.26 0.24
C GLY A 161 -21.43 -20.84 -0.28
N GLU A 162 -20.65 -20.01 0.41
CA GLU A 162 -20.26 -18.67 -0.03
C GLU A 162 -18.74 -18.61 -0.23
N ASP A 163 -18.28 -17.84 -1.22
CA ASP A 163 -16.85 -17.62 -1.48
C ASP A 163 -16.33 -16.32 -0.87
N THR A 164 -17.23 -15.44 -0.41
CA THR A 164 -16.91 -14.09 0.11
C THR A 164 -17.42 -13.91 1.53
N LEU A 165 -16.77 -13.00 2.27
CA LEU A 165 -17.17 -12.66 3.63
C LEU A 165 -18.32 -11.66 3.62
N ARG A 166 -19.30 -11.81 4.48
CA ARG A 166 -20.31 -10.76 4.68
C ARG A 166 -19.77 -9.75 5.67
N THR A 167 -19.87 -8.45 5.37
CA THR A 167 -19.44 -7.38 6.30
C THR A 167 -20.01 -7.57 7.71
N LYS A 168 -21.30 -7.93 7.83
CA LYS A 168 -21.93 -8.18 9.14
C LYS A 168 -21.26 -9.29 9.98
N ASP A 169 -20.64 -10.28 9.33
CA ASP A 169 -19.97 -11.38 10.02
C ASP A 169 -18.57 -10.93 10.50
N ILE A 170 -17.88 -10.10 9.70
CA ILE A 170 -16.63 -9.44 10.10
C ILE A 170 -16.89 -8.56 11.33
N LEU A 171 -17.91 -7.70 11.28
CA LEU A 171 -18.27 -6.81 12.40
C LEU A 171 -18.70 -7.58 13.64
N ALA A 172 -19.38 -8.73 13.47
CA ALA A 172 -19.74 -9.60 14.58
C ALA A 172 -18.50 -10.21 15.24
N ALA A 173 -17.55 -10.74 14.47
CA ALA A 173 -16.31 -11.30 15.01
C ALA A 173 -15.49 -10.26 15.80
N VAL A 174 -15.36 -9.04 15.27
CA VAL A 174 -14.70 -7.93 15.98
C VAL A 174 -15.37 -7.64 17.32
N ARG A 175 -16.71 -7.54 17.34
CA ARG A 175 -17.49 -7.30 18.57
C ARG A 175 -17.39 -8.46 19.55
N ASP A 176 -17.36 -9.70 19.08
CA ASP A 176 -17.40 -10.88 19.95
C ASP A 176 -16.01 -11.12 20.61
N ILE A 177 -14.91 -10.73 19.94
CA ILE A 177 -13.56 -10.78 20.52
C ILE A 177 -13.28 -9.58 21.45
N ASN A 178 -13.77 -8.40 21.08
CA ASN A 178 -13.76 -7.19 21.89
C ASN A 178 -12.38 -6.85 22.51
N GLU A 179 -12.27 -6.88 23.85
CA GLU A 179 -11.10 -6.45 24.62
C GLU A 179 -9.85 -7.30 24.36
N GLU A 180 -10.01 -8.51 23.82
CA GLU A 180 -8.88 -9.36 23.46
C GLU A 180 -8.23 -9.00 22.12
N LEU A 181 -8.89 -8.16 21.30
CA LEU A 181 -8.46 -7.84 19.93
C LEU A 181 -7.38 -6.76 19.93
N ALA A 182 -6.15 -7.09 19.55
CA ALA A 182 -5.06 -6.12 19.42
C ALA A 182 -5.14 -5.37 18.08
N THR A 183 -5.34 -6.10 17.00
CA THR A 183 -5.22 -5.56 15.65
C THR A 183 -6.19 -6.25 14.69
N VAL A 184 -6.74 -5.49 13.74
CA VAL A 184 -7.38 -6.02 12.53
C VAL A 184 -6.50 -5.67 11.35
N ILE A 185 -6.13 -6.65 10.53
CA ILE A 185 -5.44 -6.41 9.26
C ILE A 185 -6.07 -7.29 8.17
N LEU A 186 -6.72 -6.64 7.21
CA LEU A 186 -7.38 -7.29 6.08
C LEU A 186 -6.84 -6.76 4.76
N GLY A 187 -7.04 -7.48 3.67
CA GLY A 187 -6.94 -6.85 2.36
C GLY A 187 -7.94 -5.69 2.22
N GLY A 188 -7.60 -4.65 1.44
CA GLY A 188 -8.61 -3.72 0.92
C GLY A 188 -9.48 -4.40 -0.14
N VAL A 189 -8.84 -5.26 -0.94
CA VAL A 189 -9.48 -6.20 -1.87
C VAL A 189 -8.82 -7.56 -1.70
N ASN A 190 -9.60 -8.63 -1.51
CA ASN A 190 -9.04 -9.98 -1.48
C ASN A 190 -8.49 -10.36 -2.87
N TYR A 191 -7.24 -10.83 -2.92
CA TYR A 191 -6.51 -11.04 -4.18
C TYR A 191 -7.12 -12.12 -5.09
N TYR A 192 -7.83 -13.09 -4.50
CA TYR A 192 -8.38 -14.22 -5.22
C TYR A 192 -9.85 -14.00 -5.58
N THR A 193 -10.68 -13.63 -4.60
CA THR A 193 -12.14 -13.47 -4.81
C THR A 193 -12.51 -12.15 -5.46
N GLY A 194 -11.60 -11.16 -5.44
CA GLY A 194 -11.86 -9.81 -5.90
C GLY A 194 -12.80 -9.00 -5.00
N GLN A 195 -13.12 -9.52 -3.81
CA GLN A 195 -14.00 -8.85 -2.85
C GLN A 195 -13.33 -7.58 -2.30
N ALA A 196 -13.95 -6.41 -2.53
CA ALA A 196 -13.63 -5.19 -1.81
C ALA A 196 -14.30 -5.18 -0.42
N PHE A 197 -13.52 -4.87 0.62
CA PHE A 197 -14.02 -4.84 1.99
C PHE A 197 -14.47 -3.43 2.40
N ASP A 198 -15.48 -3.35 3.27
CA ASP A 198 -15.99 -2.10 3.84
C ASP A 198 -15.03 -1.60 4.94
N MET A 199 -13.93 -0.98 4.50
CA MET A 199 -12.86 -0.50 5.37
C MET A 199 -13.35 0.48 6.43
N GLN A 200 -14.31 1.35 6.10
CA GLN A 200 -14.85 2.33 7.04
C GLN A 200 -15.61 1.66 8.19
N SER A 201 -16.53 0.74 7.88
CA SER A 201 -17.29 0.04 8.91
C SER A 201 -16.40 -0.85 9.79
N ILE A 202 -15.41 -1.50 9.19
CA ILE A 202 -14.45 -2.37 9.89
C ILE A 202 -13.58 -1.55 10.84
N THR A 203 -13.05 -0.41 10.37
CA THR A 203 -12.27 0.53 11.18
C THR A 203 -13.05 0.99 12.40
N LYS A 204 -14.29 1.46 12.18
CA LYS A 204 -15.17 1.89 13.27
C LYS A 204 -15.46 0.78 14.29
N ALA A 205 -15.59 -0.47 13.85
CA ALA A 205 -15.81 -1.60 14.75
C ALA A 205 -14.55 -1.96 15.55
N GLY A 206 -13.38 -2.00 14.90
CA GLY A 206 -12.11 -2.28 15.58
C GLY A 206 -11.78 -1.25 16.63
N HIS A 207 -11.98 0.05 16.33
CA HIS A 207 -11.81 1.12 17.30
C HIS A 207 -12.73 1.00 18.50
N LYS A 208 -14.00 0.59 18.31
CA LYS A 208 -14.92 0.33 19.42
C LYS A 208 -14.45 -0.81 20.34
N ALA A 209 -13.74 -1.79 19.79
CA ALA A 209 -13.11 -2.87 20.55
C ALA A 209 -11.78 -2.47 21.20
N GLY A 210 -11.23 -1.28 20.86
CA GLY A 210 -9.93 -0.80 21.30
C GLY A 210 -8.75 -1.38 20.52
N ALA A 211 -8.99 -1.91 19.32
CA ALA A 211 -7.97 -2.46 18.43
C ALA A 211 -7.48 -1.41 17.42
N PHE A 212 -6.22 -1.53 16.99
CA PHE A 212 -5.76 -0.84 15.78
C PHE A 212 -6.31 -1.55 14.52
N VAL A 213 -6.64 -0.80 13.49
CA VAL A 213 -7.17 -1.33 12.23
C VAL A 213 -6.33 -0.83 11.06
N GLY A 214 -5.80 -1.77 10.30
CA GLY A 214 -5.09 -1.45 9.06
C GLY A 214 -5.41 -2.40 7.92
N PHE A 215 -4.87 -2.07 6.74
CA PHE A 215 -5.18 -2.79 5.51
C PHE A 215 -3.96 -3.01 4.62
N ASP A 216 -3.89 -4.19 3.98
CA ASP A 216 -3.06 -4.38 2.78
C ASP A 216 -3.86 -3.92 1.55
N LEU A 217 -3.39 -2.83 0.96
CA LEU A 217 -3.98 -2.18 -0.21
C LEU A 217 -3.28 -2.56 -1.51
N ALA A 218 -2.56 -3.68 -1.58
CA ALA A 218 -1.93 -4.15 -2.81
C ALA A 218 -2.90 -4.25 -4.00
N HIS A 219 -4.16 -4.63 -3.76
CA HIS A 219 -5.21 -4.64 -4.78
C HIS A 219 -6.20 -3.47 -4.65
N GLY A 220 -5.98 -2.56 -3.69
CA GLY A 220 -6.79 -1.37 -3.47
C GLY A 220 -6.21 -0.11 -4.12
N ALA A 221 -4.92 0.18 -3.91
CA ALA A 221 -4.25 1.38 -4.40
C ALA A 221 -4.26 1.46 -5.94
N GLY A 222 -4.85 2.54 -6.48
CA GLY A 222 -5.03 2.74 -7.92
C GLY A 222 -6.14 1.91 -8.55
N ASN A 223 -7.01 1.30 -7.73
CA ASN A 223 -8.15 0.49 -8.19
C ASN A 223 -9.46 0.90 -7.50
N LEU A 224 -9.44 1.05 -6.17
CA LEU A 224 -10.59 1.54 -5.41
C LEU A 224 -10.46 3.04 -5.15
N GLU A 225 -11.60 3.75 -5.15
CA GLU A 225 -11.69 5.05 -4.50
C GLU A 225 -11.61 4.84 -2.98
N MET A 226 -10.71 5.57 -2.33
CA MET A 226 -10.43 5.41 -0.90
C MET A 226 -10.40 6.75 -0.19
N ASN A 227 -10.72 6.74 1.10
CA ASN A 227 -10.63 7.90 1.97
C ASN A 227 -10.08 7.49 3.35
N LEU A 228 -8.83 7.02 3.36
CA LEU A 228 -8.21 6.46 4.57
C LEU A 228 -8.18 7.46 5.72
N HIS A 229 -7.99 8.75 5.43
CA HIS A 229 -8.01 9.82 6.42
C HIS A 229 -9.39 9.92 7.10
N ASP A 230 -10.45 10.17 6.33
CA ASP A 230 -11.77 10.42 6.92
C ASP A 230 -12.40 9.13 7.51
N TRP A 231 -11.95 7.96 7.04
CA TRP A 231 -12.32 6.67 7.63
C TRP A 231 -11.59 6.38 8.94
N ASN A 232 -10.61 7.21 9.32
CA ASN A 232 -9.74 7.03 10.49
C ASN A 232 -9.02 5.68 10.51
N VAL A 233 -8.64 5.14 9.33
CA VAL A 233 -7.80 3.93 9.28
C VAL A 233 -6.52 4.21 10.06
N ASP A 234 -5.99 3.28 10.86
CA ASP A 234 -4.78 3.57 11.64
C ASP A 234 -3.51 3.51 10.78
N PHE A 235 -3.42 2.47 9.94
CA PHE A 235 -2.29 2.25 9.05
C PHE A 235 -2.70 1.48 7.80
N ALA A 236 -1.92 1.61 6.73
CA ALA A 236 -2.05 0.74 5.56
C ALA A 236 -0.71 0.60 4.84
N ALA A 237 -0.59 -0.40 3.97
CA ALA A 237 0.54 -0.54 3.05
C ALA A 237 0.04 -0.97 1.66
N TRP A 238 0.80 -0.66 0.61
CA TRP A 238 0.51 -1.13 -0.75
C TRP A 238 1.79 -1.35 -1.54
N CYS A 239 1.74 -2.21 -2.56
CA CYS A 239 2.78 -2.28 -3.58
C CYS A 239 2.47 -1.34 -4.75
N SER A 240 3.50 -1.00 -5.53
CA SER A 240 3.36 -0.09 -6.68
C SER A 240 3.46 -0.79 -8.04
N TYR A 241 3.76 -2.09 -8.07
CA TYR A 241 3.98 -2.82 -9.32
C TYR A 241 2.70 -3.39 -9.95
N LYS A 242 1.57 -3.37 -9.24
CA LYS A 242 0.25 -3.83 -9.71
C LYS A 242 -0.44 -2.71 -10.51
N TYR A 243 -1.60 -2.24 -10.06
CA TYR A 243 -2.37 -1.18 -10.72
C TYR A 243 -1.57 0.12 -10.92
N LEU A 244 -0.63 0.44 -10.01
CA LEU A 244 0.20 1.64 -10.10
C LEU A 244 1.32 1.56 -11.15
N CYS A 245 1.48 0.43 -11.87
CA CYS A 245 2.31 0.31 -13.07
C CYS A 245 3.79 0.74 -12.91
N ALA A 246 4.37 0.64 -11.71
CA ALA A 246 5.74 1.07 -11.44
C ALA A 246 6.82 0.01 -11.78
N GLY A 247 6.43 -1.14 -12.34
CA GLY A 247 7.37 -2.20 -12.74
C GLY A 247 7.75 -3.16 -11.60
N PRO A 248 8.37 -4.30 -11.92
CA PRO A 248 8.49 -5.43 -11.00
C PRO A 248 9.33 -5.10 -9.76
N GLY A 249 8.78 -5.34 -8.58
CA GLY A 249 9.50 -5.15 -7.31
C GLY A 249 9.76 -3.69 -6.94
N SER A 250 9.06 -2.74 -7.58
CA SER A 250 9.17 -1.32 -7.26
C SER A 250 8.77 -1.02 -5.80
N PRO A 251 9.29 0.08 -5.22
CA PRO A 251 9.08 0.41 -3.81
C PRO A 251 7.61 0.56 -3.43
N ALA A 252 7.24 0.05 -2.26
CA ALA A 252 5.91 0.09 -1.70
C ALA A 252 5.59 1.44 -1.04
N GLY A 253 4.33 1.66 -0.69
CA GLY A 253 3.92 2.80 0.14
C GLY A 253 3.36 2.35 1.48
N ILE A 254 3.40 3.27 2.45
CA ILE A 254 2.67 3.15 3.71
C ILE A 254 1.78 4.37 3.91
N PHE A 255 0.73 4.14 4.67
CA PHE A 255 -0.11 5.17 5.27
C PHE A 255 -0.09 4.98 6.80
N ILE A 256 0.03 6.08 7.53
CA ILE A 256 -0.10 6.15 8.98
C ILE A 256 -0.92 7.40 9.30
N HIS A 257 -2.05 7.22 9.96
CA HIS A 257 -2.95 8.34 10.27
C HIS A 257 -2.28 9.38 11.16
N LYS A 258 -2.61 10.67 10.96
CA LYS A 258 -1.94 11.79 11.64
C LYS A 258 -2.05 11.76 13.16
N ILE A 259 -3.06 11.08 13.68
CA ILE A 259 -3.22 10.86 15.13
C ILE A 259 -2.03 10.11 15.74
N HIS A 260 -1.31 9.34 14.92
CA HIS A 260 -0.14 8.55 15.32
C HIS A 260 1.19 9.25 15.01
N HIS A 261 1.23 10.52 14.59
CA HIS A 261 2.50 11.18 14.29
C HIS A 261 3.40 11.37 15.51
N HIS A 262 2.81 11.62 16.68
CA HIS A 262 3.51 11.74 17.96
C HIS A 262 3.71 10.37 18.65
N TRP A 263 4.02 9.35 17.85
CA TRP A 263 4.12 7.98 18.32
C TRP A 263 5.30 7.74 19.27
N THR A 264 4.99 7.28 20.48
CA THR A 264 5.97 6.92 21.52
C THR A 264 6.14 5.41 21.70
N GLY A 265 5.38 4.60 20.96
CA GLY A 265 5.47 3.14 21.00
C GLY A 265 6.67 2.60 20.20
N PRO A 266 6.81 1.26 20.13
CA PRO A 266 7.88 0.63 19.36
C PRO A 266 7.80 1.01 17.87
N ARG A 267 8.96 1.30 17.29
CA ARG A 267 9.20 1.39 15.84
C ARG A 267 10.65 1.02 15.57
N LEU A 268 10.95 0.40 14.44
CA LEU A 268 12.34 0.19 14.03
C LEU A 268 12.87 1.48 13.40
N THR A 269 13.85 2.11 14.03
CA THR A 269 14.36 3.44 13.64
C THR A 269 15.54 3.32 12.68
N GLY A 270 15.65 4.26 11.75
CA GLY A 270 16.86 4.47 10.95
C GLY A 270 17.05 5.95 10.61
N TRP A 271 18.23 6.31 10.10
CA TRP A 271 18.63 7.71 9.92
C TRP A 271 17.71 8.51 8.99
N TRP A 272 16.95 7.85 8.10
CA TRP A 272 16.04 8.55 7.18
C TRP A 272 14.72 8.95 7.83
N GLY A 273 14.33 8.28 8.92
CA GLY A 273 13.23 8.72 9.78
C GLY A 273 13.63 9.83 10.75
N HIS A 274 14.92 10.20 10.82
CA HIS A 274 15.42 11.27 11.67
C HIS A 274 15.17 12.65 11.05
N ASN A 275 14.93 13.64 11.91
CA ASN A 275 14.68 15.04 11.59
C ASN A 275 15.64 15.58 10.52
N LYS A 276 15.05 16.05 9.42
CA LYS A 276 15.77 16.50 8.21
C LYS A 276 16.80 17.60 8.52
N ASN A 277 16.49 18.49 9.48
CA ASN A 277 17.36 19.62 9.84
C ASN A 277 18.63 19.20 10.60
N THR A 278 18.63 18.02 11.22
CA THR A 278 19.72 17.54 12.08
C THR A 278 20.32 16.22 11.61
N ARG A 279 19.72 15.54 10.62
CA ARG A 279 20.15 14.23 10.09
C ARG A 279 21.64 14.15 9.78
N PHE A 280 22.19 15.18 9.14
CA PHE A 280 23.59 15.23 8.75
C PHE A 280 24.54 15.73 9.86
N LYS A 281 24.02 16.08 11.04
CA LYS A 281 24.85 16.31 12.23
C LYS A 281 25.33 15.00 12.87
N MET A 282 24.73 13.86 12.49
CA MET A 282 25.12 12.51 12.93
C MET A 282 25.22 12.37 14.46
N GLY A 283 24.29 12.99 15.18
CA GLY A 283 24.18 12.83 16.63
C GLY A 283 23.75 11.41 17.04
N PRO A 284 23.99 11.01 18.30
CA PRO A 284 23.64 9.66 18.78
C PRO A 284 22.14 9.47 19.02
N ASP A 285 21.40 10.57 19.21
CA ASP A 285 19.98 10.53 19.59
C ASP A 285 19.07 10.60 18.36
N PHE A 286 18.02 9.80 18.37
CA PHE A 286 17.01 9.78 17.33
C PHE A 286 15.90 10.80 17.61
N ASP A 287 15.75 11.78 16.73
CA ASP A 287 14.64 12.74 16.71
C ASP A 287 13.72 12.41 15.52
N PRO A 288 12.56 11.76 15.71
CA PRO A 288 11.71 11.31 14.61
C PRO A 288 11.05 12.47 13.87
N ILE A 289 10.95 12.34 12.55
CA ILE A 289 10.03 13.16 11.76
C ILE A 289 8.60 12.86 12.20
N GLN A 290 7.81 13.91 12.49
CA GLN A 290 6.43 13.83 12.97
C GLN A 290 5.42 13.71 11.81
N THR A 291 5.70 12.78 10.90
CA THR A 291 4.90 12.38 9.73
C THR A 291 5.10 10.88 9.50
N ALA A 292 4.43 10.29 8.51
CA ALA A 292 4.70 8.90 8.11
C ALA A 292 6.18 8.66 7.71
N GLU A 293 6.91 9.70 7.28
CA GLU A 293 8.36 9.62 7.01
C GLU A 293 9.16 9.18 8.24
N GLY A 294 8.65 9.39 9.47
CA GLY A 294 9.27 8.92 10.70
C GLY A 294 9.37 7.39 10.83
N TRP A 295 8.79 6.62 9.91
CA TRP A 295 8.95 5.16 9.80
C TRP A 295 10.00 4.75 8.76
N GLN A 296 10.56 5.69 7.99
CA GLN A 296 11.65 5.36 7.08
C GLN A 296 12.90 4.95 7.85
N ILE A 297 13.59 3.92 7.33
CA ILE A 297 14.83 3.40 7.94
C ILE A 297 16.04 3.90 7.13
N SER A 298 16.02 3.63 5.82
CA SER A 298 17.10 3.92 4.89
C SER A 298 16.72 4.99 3.88
N ASN A 299 17.74 5.52 3.19
CA ASN A 299 17.55 6.48 2.12
C ASN A 299 16.67 5.93 0.97
N ALA A 300 16.10 6.84 0.20
CA ALA A 300 15.14 6.52 -0.86
C ALA A 300 15.77 5.64 -1.96
N PRO A 301 15.14 4.51 -2.36
CA PRO A 301 15.56 3.70 -3.50
C PRO A 301 15.21 4.37 -4.84
N VAL A 302 15.98 5.40 -5.20
CA VAL A 302 15.75 6.32 -6.34
C VAL A 302 15.40 5.59 -7.65
N MET A 303 16.21 4.61 -8.06
CA MET A 303 16.00 3.88 -9.31
C MET A 303 14.68 3.11 -9.33
N GLY A 304 14.25 2.59 -8.18
CA GLY A 304 12.95 1.91 -8.04
C GLY A 304 11.78 2.88 -7.99
N MET A 305 11.99 4.10 -7.48
CA MET A 305 10.95 5.15 -7.40
C MET A 305 10.75 5.90 -8.72
N ALA A 306 11.76 5.98 -9.59
CA ALA A 306 11.66 6.70 -10.86
C ALA A 306 10.55 6.18 -11.80
N PRO A 307 10.34 4.86 -11.98
CA PRO A 307 9.19 4.33 -12.71
C PRO A 307 7.84 4.71 -12.09
N LEU A 308 7.74 4.71 -10.75
CA LEU A 308 6.52 5.10 -10.06
C LEU A 308 6.19 6.57 -10.33
N LEU A 309 7.17 7.47 -10.28
CA LEU A 309 6.95 8.88 -10.65
C LEU A 309 6.39 9.03 -12.07
N ALA A 310 6.92 8.26 -13.02
CA ALA A 310 6.44 8.27 -14.40
C ALA A 310 5.00 7.75 -14.54
N ALA A 311 4.63 6.76 -13.73
CA ALA A 311 3.27 6.23 -13.69
C ALA A 311 2.30 7.22 -13.02
N MET A 312 2.71 7.88 -11.94
CA MET A 312 1.89 8.85 -11.21
C MET A 312 1.50 10.05 -12.06
N GLU A 313 2.35 10.51 -12.99
CA GLU A 313 1.93 11.54 -13.97
C GLU A 313 0.66 11.15 -14.72
N ILE A 314 0.51 9.87 -15.08
CA ILE A 314 -0.68 9.39 -15.79
C ILE A 314 -1.90 9.41 -14.88
N PHE A 315 -1.77 8.97 -13.62
CA PHE A 315 -2.87 9.04 -12.64
C PHE A 315 -3.29 10.49 -12.38
N ASP A 316 -2.34 11.40 -12.25
CA ASP A 316 -2.58 12.82 -11.97
C ASP A 316 -3.30 13.53 -13.11
N GLU A 317 -3.06 13.12 -14.37
CA GLU A 317 -3.79 13.64 -15.52
C GLU A 317 -5.23 13.11 -15.62
N VAL A 318 -5.49 11.88 -15.13
CA VAL A 318 -6.82 11.26 -15.15
C VAL A 318 -7.71 11.83 -14.04
N GLY A 319 -7.16 12.05 -12.84
CA GLY A 319 -7.88 12.51 -11.66
C GLY A 319 -8.09 11.41 -10.64
#